data_AF-A0A9R0W8X3-F1
#
_entry.id   AF-A0A9R0W8X3-F1
#
_cell.length_a   1.000
_cell.length_b   1.000
_cell.length_c   1.000
_cell.angle_alpha   90.00
_cell.angle_beta   90.00
_cell.angle_gamma   90.00
#
_symmetry.space_group_name_H-M   'P 1'
#
loop_
_entity.id
_entity.type
_entity.pdbx_description
1 polymer ?
#
loop_
_entity_poly.entity_id
_entity_poly.type
_entity_poly.pdbx_seq_one_letter_code
_entity_poly.pdbx_strand_id
1 'polypeptide(L)'
;MLWDHSKLTRTVLIFCCKLHFHLLAMRIKLSLLIICSGYIAPEYLYRGEISAQSDIYSLGLLIIETTTGEKNNPKQNEPSAREFIERVRQNWTEGHIASRYSKLNANGLQEVKVSIEIGLDCVRIDRKSRPSIESIVQRLDGRCASERANQV
;
A
#
# COMPACT_ATOMS: atom_id res chain seq x y z
N MET A 1 -55.61 -27.01 -11.84
CA MET A 1 -54.63 -26.14 -11.16
C MET A 1 -53.30 -26.29 -11.87
N LEU A 2 -53.07 -25.48 -12.91
CA LEU A 2 -51.83 -25.46 -13.66
C LEU A 2 -50.80 -24.64 -12.86
N TRP A 3 -49.79 -25.30 -12.32
CA TRP A 3 -48.64 -24.63 -11.72
C TRP A 3 -47.90 -23.88 -12.84
N ASP A 4 -47.92 -22.55 -12.77
CA ASP A 4 -47.27 -21.67 -13.73
C ASP A 4 -45.73 -21.75 -13.55
N HIS A 5 -45.11 -22.66 -14.30
CA HIS A 5 -43.66 -22.88 -14.35
C HIS A 5 -42.84 -21.61 -14.66
N SER A 6 -43.46 -20.56 -15.21
CA SER A 6 -42.79 -19.28 -15.50
C SER A 6 -42.48 -18.46 -14.24
N LYS A 7 -43.22 -18.67 -13.15
CA LYS A 7 -42.99 -17.95 -11.87
C LYS A 7 -41.89 -18.59 -11.03
N LEU A 8 -41.75 -19.92 -11.08
CA LEU A 8 -40.66 -20.63 -10.40
C LEU A 8 -39.30 -20.32 -11.01
N THR A 9 -39.20 -20.33 -12.35
CA THR A 9 -37.93 -20.07 -13.03
C THR A 9 -37.43 -18.65 -12.78
N ARG A 10 -38.31 -17.64 -12.79
CA ARG A 10 -37.95 -16.25 -12.41
C ARG A 10 -37.52 -16.12 -10.95
N THR A 11 -38.21 -16.77 -10.02
CA THR A 11 -37.88 -16.70 -8.59
C THR A 11 -36.54 -17.37 -8.30
N VAL A 12 -36.29 -18.54 -8.91
CA VAL A 12 -35.02 -19.26 -8.81
C VAL A 12 -33.89 -18.45 -9.47
N LEU A 13 -34.11 -17.82 -10.62
CA LEU A 13 -33.12 -16.94 -11.26
C LEU A 13 -32.77 -15.74 -10.37
N ILE A 14 -33.76 -15.07 -9.79
CA ILE A 14 -33.56 -13.89 -8.93
C ILE A 14 -32.81 -14.28 -7.66
N PHE A 15 -33.16 -15.42 -7.05
CA PHE A 15 -32.44 -15.94 -5.89
C PHE A 15 -30.99 -16.31 -6.24
N CYS A 16 -30.78 -16.95 -7.38
CA CYS A 16 -29.45 -17.31 -7.87
C CYS A 16 -28.60 -16.06 -8.20
N CYS A 17 -29.18 -15.03 -8.83
CA CYS A 17 -28.50 -13.76 -9.08
C CYS A 17 -28.18 -13.00 -7.78
N LYS A 18 -29.10 -12.96 -6.80
CA LYS A 18 -28.82 -12.37 -5.49
C LYS A 18 -27.74 -13.13 -4.74
N LEU A 19 -27.78 -14.45 -4.75
CA LEU A 19 -26.77 -15.31 -4.13
C LEU A 19 -25.41 -15.17 -4.83
N HIS A 20 -25.39 -15.12 -6.16
CA HIS A 20 -24.17 -14.89 -6.95
C HIS A 20 -23.60 -13.51 -6.69
N PHE A 21 -24.41 -12.44 -6.69
CA PHE A 21 -23.96 -11.09 -6.38
C PHE A 21 -23.46 -10.98 -4.92
N HIS A 22 -24.12 -11.63 -3.98
CA HIS A 22 -23.69 -11.67 -2.58
C HIS A 22 -22.38 -12.48 -2.40
N LEU A 23 -22.23 -13.61 -3.09
CA LEU A 23 -21.00 -14.40 -3.12
C LEU A 23 -19.86 -13.66 -3.83
N LEU A 24 -20.15 -12.92 -4.91
CA LEU A 24 -19.19 -12.07 -5.61
C LEU A 24 -18.76 -10.90 -4.73
N ALA A 25 -19.70 -10.24 -4.05
CA ALA A 25 -19.41 -9.18 -3.09
C ALA A 25 -18.60 -9.69 -1.89
N MET A 26 -18.91 -10.88 -1.36
CA MET A 26 -18.11 -11.52 -0.30
C MET A 26 -16.72 -11.89 -0.80
N ARG A 27 -16.58 -12.41 -2.02
CA ARG A 27 -15.27 -12.72 -2.62
C ARG A 27 -14.44 -11.46 -2.83
N ILE A 28 -15.02 -10.39 -3.37
CA ILE A 28 -14.35 -9.09 -3.52
C ILE A 28 -13.94 -8.53 -2.15
N LYS A 29 -14.82 -8.59 -1.15
CA LYS A 29 -14.55 -8.12 0.22
C LYS A 29 -13.47 -8.95 0.91
N LEU A 30 -13.44 -10.27 0.68
CA LEU A 30 -12.40 -11.17 1.19
C LEU A 30 -11.06 -10.95 0.47
N SER A 31 -11.07 -10.76 -0.84
CA SER A 31 -9.88 -10.39 -1.61
C SER A 31 -9.30 -9.05 -1.13
N LEU A 32 -10.14 -8.04 -0.90
CA LEU A 32 -9.72 -6.75 -0.37
C LEU A 32 -9.15 -6.88 1.05
N LEU A 33 -9.76 -7.71 1.90
CA LEU A 33 -9.28 -7.97 3.27
C LEU A 33 -7.91 -8.64 3.28
N ILE A 34 -7.68 -9.61 2.38
CA ILE A 34 -6.37 -10.27 2.22
C ILE A 34 -5.34 -9.26 1.68
N ILE A 35 -5.71 -8.45 0.68
CA ILE A 35 -4.84 -7.42 0.09
C ILE A 35 -4.44 -6.38 1.14
N CYS A 36 -5.37 -5.90 1.96
CA CYS A 36 -5.08 -4.87 2.96
C CYS A 36 -4.29 -5.40 4.16
N SER A 37 -4.32 -6.72 4.45
CA SER A 37 -3.72 -7.28 5.67
C SER A 37 -2.22 -7.04 5.81
N GLY A 38 -1.47 -6.98 4.71
CA GLY A 38 -0.04 -6.63 4.72
C GLY A 38 0.23 -5.13 4.83
N TYR A 39 -0.78 -4.28 4.62
CA TYR A 39 -0.62 -2.82 4.57
C TYR A 39 -1.09 -2.12 5.84
N ILE A 40 -1.35 -2.89 6.90
CA ILE A 40 -1.95 -2.38 8.13
C ILE A 40 -0.88 -1.77 9.04
N ALA A 41 -1.12 -0.54 9.50
CA ALA A 41 -0.29 0.10 10.51
C ALA A 41 -0.33 -0.68 11.85
N PRO A 42 0.78 -0.77 12.59
CA PRO A 42 0.84 -1.56 13.81
C PRO A 42 -0.19 -1.10 14.86
N GLU A 43 -0.42 0.20 15.00
CA GLU A 43 -1.43 0.72 15.93
C GLU A 43 -2.87 0.34 15.56
N TYR A 44 -3.16 0.15 14.26
CA TYR A 44 -4.46 -0.33 13.82
C TYR A 44 -4.63 -1.82 14.19
N LEU A 45 -3.58 -2.64 14.03
CA LEU A 45 -3.61 -4.05 14.42
C LEU A 45 -3.85 -4.23 15.94
N TYR A 46 -3.21 -3.41 16.76
CA TYR A 46 -3.26 -3.56 18.22
C TYR A 46 -4.42 -2.83 18.89
N ARG A 47 -4.86 -1.69 18.35
CA ARG A 47 -5.85 -0.79 19.01
C ARG A 47 -7.09 -0.49 18.16
N GLY A 48 -7.12 -0.89 16.89
CA GLY A 48 -8.21 -0.55 15.97
C GLY A 48 -8.31 0.94 15.66
N GLU A 49 -7.22 1.70 15.83
CA GLU A 49 -7.20 3.15 15.61
C GLU A 49 -7.11 3.49 14.13
N ILE A 50 -8.20 4.04 13.58
CA ILE A 50 -8.20 4.66 12.24
C ILE A 50 -7.68 6.09 12.36
N SER A 51 -6.68 6.45 11.57
CA SER A 51 -6.17 7.82 11.53
C SER A 51 -5.53 8.15 10.19
N ALA A 52 -5.35 9.44 9.90
CA ALA A 52 -4.53 9.85 8.76
C ALA A 52 -3.12 9.21 8.82
N GLN A 53 -2.59 8.93 10.01
CA GLN A 53 -1.26 8.32 10.14
C GLN A 53 -1.24 6.84 9.78
N SER A 54 -2.33 6.11 10.01
CA SER A 54 -2.42 4.72 9.53
C SER A 54 -2.47 4.68 8.00
N ASP A 55 -3.13 5.66 7.36
CA ASP A 55 -3.15 5.78 5.91
C ASP A 55 -1.76 6.13 5.35
N ILE A 56 -1.01 7.00 6.03
CA ILE A 56 0.39 7.33 5.68
C ILE A 56 1.28 6.09 5.75
N TYR A 57 1.08 5.21 6.74
CA TYR A 57 1.82 3.97 6.84
C TYR A 57 1.52 3.04 5.64
N SER A 58 0.25 2.84 5.31
CA SER A 58 -0.15 2.04 4.14
C SER A 58 0.39 2.62 2.83
N LEU A 59 0.35 3.94 2.67
CA LEU A 59 0.96 4.65 1.54
C LEU A 59 2.47 4.42 1.48
N GLY A 60 3.17 4.46 2.62
CA GLY A 60 4.60 4.19 2.70
C GLY A 60 4.97 2.82 2.16
N LEU A 61 4.21 1.78 2.53
CA LEU A 61 4.39 0.43 1.99
C LEU A 61 4.15 0.36 0.48
N LEU A 62 3.14 1.07 -0.04
CA LEU A 62 2.89 1.14 -1.48
C LEU A 62 4.00 1.85 -2.24
N ILE A 63 4.55 2.94 -1.69
CA ILE A 63 5.70 3.65 -2.27
C ILE A 63 6.90 2.70 -2.33
N ILE A 64 7.19 1.99 -1.24
CA ILE A 64 8.29 1.02 -1.20
C ILE A 64 8.05 -0.11 -2.21
N GLU A 65 6.90 -0.77 -2.18
CA GLU A 65 6.60 -1.90 -3.09
C GLU A 65 6.66 -1.49 -4.56
N THR A 66 6.13 -0.30 -4.90
CA THR A 66 6.16 0.21 -6.29
C THR A 66 7.58 0.58 -6.72
N THR A 67 8.35 1.21 -5.84
CA THR A 67 9.72 1.66 -6.16
C THR A 67 10.72 0.51 -6.18
N THR A 68 10.52 -0.51 -5.35
CA THR A 68 11.44 -1.65 -5.26
C THR A 68 11.05 -2.79 -6.22
N GLY A 69 9.76 -2.91 -6.52
CA GLY A 69 9.18 -4.08 -7.17
C GLY A 69 9.15 -5.32 -6.28
N GLU A 70 9.52 -5.20 -5.00
CA GLU A 70 9.46 -6.28 -4.02
C GLU A 70 8.08 -6.30 -3.35
N LYS A 71 7.43 -7.47 -3.34
CA LYS A 71 6.12 -7.62 -2.71
C LYS A 71 6.25 -7.81 -1.21
N ASN A 72 5.42 -7.09 -0.46
CA ASN A 72 5.20 -7.42 0.94
C ASN A 72 4.37 -8.70 1.05
N ASN A 73 5.02 -9.80 1.41
CA ASN A 73 4.37 -11.10 1.66
C ASN A 73 4.32 -11.35 3.17
N PRO A 74 3.31 -10.83 3.89
CA PRO A 74 3.17 -11.09 5.31
C PRO A 74 3.00 -12.61 5.54
N LYS A 75 3.65 -13.12 6.59
CA LYS A 75 3.46 -14.51 7.00
C LYS A 75 2.04 -14.68 7.55
N GLN A 76 1.43 -15.85 7.35
CA GLN A 76 0.06 -16.12 7.83
C GLN A 76 -0.14 -15.86 9.33
N ASN A 77 0.94 -15.97 10.12
CA ASN A 77 0.93 -15.78 11.58
C ASN A 77 1.43 -14.39 12.02
N GLU A 78 1.87 -13.56 11.09
CA GLU A 78 2.35 -12.21 11.37
C GLU A 78 1.92 -11.26 10.24
N PRO A 79 0.78 -10.55 10.37
CA PRO A 79 0.31 -9.60 9.37
C PRO A 79 1.17 -8.33 9.31
N SER A 80 2.30 -8.28 10.03
CA SER A 80 3.19 -7.13 10.08
C SER A 80 4.07 -7.07 8.82
N ALA A 81 4.24 -5.88 8.27
CA ALA A 81 5.20 -5.63 7.18
C ALA A 81 6.65 -5.50 7.68
N ARG A 82 6.94 -5.85 8.94
CA ARG A 82 8.23 -5.54 9.59
C ARG A 82 9.42 -6.17 8.89
N GLU A 83 9.34 -7.47 8.57
CA GLU A 83 10.41 -8.17 7.85
C GLU A 83 10.65 -7.59 6.45
N PHE A 84 9.60 -7.14 5.79
CA PHE A 84 9.70 -6.45 4.50
C PHE A 84 10.42 -5.10 4.65
N ILE A 85 10.00 -4.28 5.61
CA ILE A 85 10.61 -2.96 5.87
C ILE A 85 12.10 -3.08 6.20
N GLU A 86 12.48 -4.01 7.10
CA GLU A 86 13.89 -4.18 7.48
C GLU A 86 14.74 -4.70 6.32
N ARG A 87 14.20 -5.61 5.50
CA ARG A 87 14.89 -6.08 4.28
C ARG A 87 15.14 -4.94 3.31
N VAL A 88 14.14 -4.08 3.08
CA VAL A 88 14.32 -2.90 2.22
C VAL A 88 15.40 -1.99 2.78
N ARG A 89 15.34 -1.66 4.07
CA ARG A 89 16.32 -0.79 4.73
C ARG A 89 17.76 -1.31 4.60
N GLN A 90 17.96 -2.62 4.66
CA GLN A 90 19.28 -3.24 4.58
C GLN A 90 19.80 -3.38 3.14
N ASN A 91 18.92 -3.71 2.19
CA ASN A 91 19.34 -4.11 0.85
C ASN A 91 19.36 -2.95 -0.15
N TRP A 92 18.51 -1.93 0.03
CA TRP A 92 18.35 -0.82 -0.91
C TRP A 92 19.38 0.30 -0.70
N THR A 93 20.66 -0.07 -0.80
CA THR A 93 21.80 0.85 -0.79
C THR A 93 21.96 1.58 -2.13
N GLU A 94 22.72 2.66 -2.18
CA GLU A 94 23.02 3.39 -3.43
C GLU A 94 23.59 2.48 -4.53
N GLY A 95 24.49 1.57 -4.15
CA GLY A 95 25.06 0.60 -5.08
C GLY A 95 24.01 -0.39 -5.62
N HIS A 96 23.08 -0.84 -4.76
CA HIS A 96 21.98 -1.69 -5.19
C HIS A 96 21.02 -0.95 -6.13
N ILE A 97 20.67 0.30 -5.80
CA ILE A 97 19.81 1.15 -6.65
C ILE A 97 20.45 1.36 -8.02
N ALA A 98 21.74 1.73 -8.08
CA ALA A 98 22.46 1.92 -9.32
C ALA A 98 22.56 0.64 -10.16
N SER A 99 22.73 -0.52 -9.51
CA SER A 99 22.74 -1.82 -10.19
C SER A 99 21.36 -2.18 -10.75
N ARG A 100 20.30 -2.04 -9.94
CA ARG A 100 18.93 -2.40 -10.30
C ARG A 100 18.35 -1.49 -11.39
N TYR A 101 18.68 -0.21 -11.32
CA TYR A 101 18.19 0.84 -12.21
C TYR A 101 19.29 1.41 -13.10
N SER A 102 20.17 0.54 -13.62
CA SER A 102 21.35 0.94 -14.43
C SER A 102 21.05 1.72 -15.71
N LYS A 103 19.80 1.75 -16.16
CA LYS A 103 19.33 2.52 -17.32
C LYS A 103 18.95 3.97 -16.98
N LEU A 104 18.77 4.30 -15.69
CA LEU A 104 18.44 5.65 -15.26
C LEU A 104 19.69 6.53 -15.22
N ASN A 105 19.50 7.83 -15.45
CA ASN A 105 20.54 8.83 -15.21
C ASN A 105 20.63 9.16 -13.71
N ALA A 106 21.58 10.03 -13.33
CA ALA A 106 21.79 10.41 -11.93
C ALA A 106 20.52 10.96 -11.25
N ASN A 107 19.70 11.75 -11.98
CA ASN A 107 18.45 12.31 -11.44
C ASN A 107 17.43 11.20 -11.17
N GLY A 108 17.23 10.26 -12.09
CA GLY A 108 16.32 9.13 -11.89
C GLY A 108 16.76 8.20 -10.75
N LEU A 109 18.06 7.97 -10.60
CA LEU A 109 18.59 7.23 -9.45
C LEU A 109 18.32 7.95 -8.13
N GLN A 110 18.46 9.28 -8.12
CA GLN A 110 18.15 10.11 -6.97
C GLN A 110 16.65 10.10 -6.64
N GLU A 111 15.76 10.15 -7.63
CA GLU A 111 14.31 10.05 -7.44
C GLU A 111 13.91 8.70 -6.81
N VAL A 112 14.51 7.60 -7.27
CA VAL A 112 14.31 6.26 -6.69
C VAL A 112 14.78 6.24 -5.23
N LYS A 113 15.98 6.77 -4.95
CA LYS A 113 16.53 6.86 -3.59
C LYS A 113 15.59 7.64 -2.67
N VAL A 114 15.19 8.85 -3.08
CA VAL A 114 14.29 9.72 -2.31
C VAL A 114 12.94 9.05 -2.08
N SER A 115 12.39 8.37 -3.07
CA SER A 115 11.12 7.64 -2.95
C SER A 115 11.20 6.54 -1.89
N ILE A 116 12.30 5.77 -1.85
CA ILE A 116 12.52 4.75 -0.83
C ILE A 116 12.67 5.37 0.56
N GLU A 117 13.43 6.46 0.69
CA GLU A 117 13.59 7.18 1.96
C GLU A 117 12.26 7.71 2.49
N ILE A 118 11.43 8.32 1.62
CA ILE A 118 10.07 8.75 1.97
C ILE A 118 9.23 7.57 2.44
N GLY A 119 9.25 6.46 1.69
CA GLY A 119 8.52 5.26 2.06
C GLY A 119 8.93 4.73 3.44
N LEU A 120 10.24 4.71 3.73
CA LEU A 120 10.79 4.29 5.03
C LEU A 120 10.41 5.24 6.18
N ASP A 121 10.32 6.55 5.93
CA ASP A 121 9.83 7.52 6.91
C ASP A 121 8.34 7.33 7.22
N CYS A 122 7.53 7.02 6.21
CA CYS A 122 6.09 6.77 6.35
C CYS A 122 5.77 5.54 7.19
N VAL A 123 6.62 4.51 7.15
CA VAL A 123 6.40 3.24 7.87
C VAL A 123 7.03 3.19 9.26
N ARG A 124 7.41 4.35 9.82
CA ARG A 124 7.93 4.41 11.20
C ARG A 124 6.89 3.94 12.22
N ILE A 125 7.36 3.21 13.23
CA ILE A 125 6.51 2.68 14.31
C ILE A 125 5.83 3.81 15.09
N ASP A 126 6.57 4.87 15.42
CA ASP A 126 5.98 6.05 16.05
C ASP A 126 5.20 6.87 15.01
N ARG A 127 3.86 6.86 15.12
CA ARG A 127 2.94 7.62 14.29
C ARG A 127 3.21 9.13 14.24
N LYS A 128 3.81 9.71 15.29
CA LYS A 128 4.12 11.16 15.31
C LYS A 128 5.38 11.50 14.52
N SER A 129 6.22 10.50 14.25
CA SER A 129 7.44 10.66 13.47
C SER A 129 7.23 10.49 11.96
N ARG A 130 6.02 10.12 11.53
CA ARG A 130 5.66 9.98 10.12
C ARG A 130 5.44 11.38 9.50
N PRO A 131 5.84 11.59 8.24
CA PRO A 131 5.67 12.87 7.56
C PRO A 131 4.20 13.16 7.26
N SER A 132 3.87 14.44 7.05
CA SER A 132 2.56 14.84 6.52
C SER A 132 2.43 14.47 5.04
N ILE A 133 1.20 14.29 4.57
CA ILE A 133 0.95 14.04 3.14
C ILE A 133 1.50 15.17 2.25
N GLU A 134 1.42 16.41 2.72
CA GLU A 134 1.99 17.58 2.04
C GLU A 134 3.51 17.44 1.89
N SER A 135 4.21 17.06 2.97
CA SER A 135 5.66 16.84 2.94
C SER A 135 6.04 15.68 2.00
N ILE A 136 5.25 14.61 1.98
CA ILE A 136 5.45 13.48 1.06
C ILE A 136 5.37 13.96 -0.39
N VAL A 137 4.28 14.65 -0.76
CA VAL A 137 4.07 15.17 -2.13
C VAL A 137 5.18 16.14 -2.52
N GLN A 138 5.54 17.08 -1.65
CA GLN A 138 6.63 18.04 -1.92
C GLN A 138 7.99 17.37 -2.13
N ARG A 139 8.30 16.31 -1.37
CA ARG A 139 9.55 15.55 -1.53
C ARG A 139 9.54 14.73 -2.82
N LEU A 140 8.41 14.13 -3.20
CA LEU A 140 8.25 13.39 -4.46
C LEU A 140 8.31 14.29 -5.68
N ASP A 141 7.71 15.49 -5.63
CA ASP A 141 7.73 16.47 -6.72
C ASP A 141 9.10 17.16 -6.89
N GLY A 142 10.09 16.84 -6.04
CA GLY A 142 11.41 17.50 -6.05
C GLY A 142 11.40 18.96 -5.57
N ARG A 143 10.26 19.47 -5.07
CA ARG A 143 10.09 20.86 -4.64
C ARG A 143 10.87 21.21 -3.36
N CYS A 144 11.24 20.21 -2.57
CA CYS A 144 12.09 20.41 -1.38
C CYS A 144 13.55 20.81 -1.73
N ALA A 145 13.98 20.61 -2.99
CA ALA A 145 15.29 21.04 -3.48
C ALA A 145 15.29 22.46 -4.07
N SER A 146 14.13 22.98 -4.52
CA SER A 146 14.03 24.29 -5.16
C SER A 146 13.84 25.46 -4.17
N GLU A 147 13.36 25.22 -2.96
CA GLU A 147 13.12 26.29 -1.97
C GLU A 147 14.39 26.71 -1.19
N ARG A 148 15.48 25.95 -1.26
CA ARG A 148 16.78 26.34 -0.67
C ARG A 148 17.70 27.11 -1.64
N ALA A 149 17.32 27.26 -2.91
CA ALA A 149 18.10 27.99 -3.91
C ALA A 149 17.63 29.44 -4.14
N ASN A 150 16.52 29.87 -3.53
CA ASN A 150 15.96 31.23 -3.67
C ASN A 150 16.14 32.11 -2.42
N GLN A 151 17.08 31.77 -1.55
CA GLN A 151 17.61 32.66 -0.51
C GLN A 151 19.12 32.87 -0.73
N VAL A 152 19.46 33.49 -1.86
CA VAL A 152 20.71 34.23 -2.06
C VAL A 152 20.34 35.64 -2.50
#